data_AF-A0A941Q011-F1
#
_entry.id   AF-A0A941Q011-F1
#
_cell.length_a   1.000
_cell.length_b   1.000
_cell.length_c   1.000
_cell.angle_alpha   90.00
_cell.angle_beta   90.00
_cell.angle_gamma   90.00
#
_symmetry.space_group_name_H-M   'P 1'
#
loop_
_entity.id
_entity.type
_entity.pdbx_description
1 polymer ?
#
loop_
_entity_poly.entity_id
_entity_poly.type
_entity_poly.pdbx_seq_one_letter_code
_entity_poly.pdbx_strand_id
1 'polypeptide(L)'
;MRNLKRTFWGALLVLVILWLLAEPTVFQSSTFFGLRDHMVQVSGVLAMGCMSLAMALALRPLWPQARLGGLDKMYRLHKWLGIAALVVAIVHWLWAKGPKWAVGWGWLTPPARGSRPVLDHPIQAWLMAVLLARGSWAARVVLVRKVGARRQVKARSQSLNRFAGVKALKNDLTAHGFPVEQRFHQELFSMR
;
A
#
# COMPACT_ATOMS: atom_id res chain seq x y z
N MET A 1 -2.33 -22.20 -14.19
CA MET A 1 -2.25 -21.67 -12.79
C MET A 1 -0.92 -21.91 -12.08
N ARG A 2 -0.18 -23.00 -12.34
CA ARG A 2 1.09 -23.30 -11.64
C ARG A 2 2.16 -22.21 -11.79
N ASN A 3 2.37 -21.68 -13.00
CA ASN A 3 3.39 -20.67 -13.25
C ASN A 3 3.13 -19.35 -12.49
N LEU A 4 1.85 -18.96 -12.36
CA LEU A 4 1.46 -17.77 -11.58
C LEU A 4 1.83 -17.92 -10.11
N LYS A 5 1.48 -19.06 -9.50
CA LYS A 5 1.83 -19.36 -8.11
C LYS A 5 3.35 -19.38 -7.93
N ARG A 6 4.09 -19.98 -8.86
CA ARG A 6 5.57 -19.99 -8.84
C ARG A 6 6.17 -18.59 -8.91
N THR A 7 5.66 -17.71 -9.78
CA THR A 7 6.17 -16.32 -9.86
C THR A 7 5.87 -15.54 -8.58
N PHE A 8 4.66 -15.67 -8.04
CA PHE A 8 4.27 -15.01 -6.79
C PHE A 8 5.17 -15.46 -5.62
N TRP A 9 5.26 -16.77 -5.39
CA TRP A 9 6.10 -17.33 -4.33
C TRP A 9 7.58 -17.08 -4.57
N GLY A 10 8.03 -17.12 -5.83
CA GLY A 10 9.40 -16.78 -6.20
C GLY A 10 9.75 -15.32 -5.87
N ALA A 11 8.85 -14.36 -6.13
CA ALA A 11 9.06 -12.97 -5.78
C ALA A 11 9.15 -12.76 -4.26
N LEU A 12 8.26 -13.39 -3.49
CA LEU A 12 8.32 -13.36 -2.03
C LEU A 12 9.60 -14.00 -1.50
N LEU A 13 9.98 -15.17 -2.03
CA LEU A 13 11.18 -15.89 -1.63
C LEU A 13 12.44 -15.09 -1.95
N VAL A 14 12.50 -14.41 -3.09
CA VAL A 14 13.60 -13.50 -3.41
C VAL A 14 13.69 -12.36 -2.40
N LEU A 15 12.57 -11.74 -2.02
CA LEU A 15 12.58 -10.69 -0.99
C LEU A 15 13.05 -11.21 0.37
N VAL A 16 12.63 -12.40 0.78
CA VAL A 16 13.07 -13.04 2.04
C VAL A 16 14.56 -13.38 1.99
N ILE A 17 15.05 -13.96 0.89
CA ILE A 17 16.47 -14.28 0.74
C ILE A 17 17.32 -13.01 0.76
N LEU A 18 16.94 -11.97 0.01
CA LEU A 18 17.65 -10.69 0.03
C LEU A 18 17.68 -10.08 1.43
N TRP A 19 16.59 -10.21 2.19
CA TRP A 19 16.57 -9.77 3.58
C TRP A 19 17.49 -10.61 4.48
N LEU A 20 17.48 -11.93 4.36
CA LEU A 20 18.37 -12.82 5.12
C LEU A 20 19.85 -12.56 4.82
N LEU A 21 20.19 -12.24 3.57
CA LEU A 21 21.54 -11.86 3.18
C LEU A 21 21.96 -10.50 3.77
N ALA A 22 21.01 -9.59 3.95
CA ALA A 22 21.26 -8.27 4.54
C ALA A 22 21.33 -8.30 6.08
N GLU A 23 20.58 -9.19 6.74
CA GLU A 23 20.44 -9.26 8.20
C GLU A 23 20.66 -10.70 8.73
N PRO A 24 21.90 -11.21 8.71
CA PRO A 24 22.21 -12.56 9.21
C PRO A 24 22.12 -12.68 10.73
N THR A 25 22.08 -11.55 11.44
CA THR A 25 22.04 -11.44 12.91
C THR A 25 20.72 -11.93 13.51
N VAL A 26 19.68 -12.15 12.68
CA VAL A 26 18.37 -12.68 13.13
C VAL A 26 18.50 -13.98 13.93
N PHE A 27 19.48 -14.83 13.61
CA PHE A 27 19.71 -16.10 14.31
C PHE A 27 20.45 -15.94 15.65
N GLN A 28 20.94 -14.74 15.96
CA GLN A 28 21.68 -14.44 17.19
C GLN A 28 20.80 -13.72 18.23
N SER A 29 19.54 -13.39 17.90
CA SER A 29 18.65 -12.69 18.83
C SER A 29 18.24 -13.61 19.98
N SER A 30 18.76 -13.35 21.18
CA SER A 30 18.42 -14.08 22.41
C SER A 30 17.27 -13.46 23.20
N THR A 31 16.83 -12.25 22.82
CA THR A 31 15.77 -11.50 23.53
C THR A 31 14.53 -11.34 22.66
N PHE A 32 13.35 -11.29 23.30
CA PHE A 32 12.07 -11.05 22.63
C PHE A 32 12.07 -9.73 21.83
N PHE A 33 12.64 -8.66 22.40
CA PHE A 33 12.69 -7.35 21.74
C PHE A 33 13.63 -7.36 20.52
N GLY A 34 14.75 -8.09 20.57
CA GLY A 34 15.62 -8.29 19.40
C GLY A 34 14.90 -9.03 18.26
N LEU A 35 14.23 -10.15 18.58
CA LEU A 35 13.44 -10.89 17.59
C LEU A 35 12.34 -10.00 16.99
N ARG A 36 11.63 -9.25 17.82
CA ARG A 36 10.58 -8.32 17.40
C ARG A 36 11.11 -7.28 16.41
N ASP A 37 12.29 -6.72 16.63
CA ASP A 37 12.87 -5.74 15.71
C ASP A 37 13.13 -6.36 14.32
N HIS A 38 13.67 -7.59 14.27
CA HIS A 38 13.81 -8.33 13.00
C HIS A 38 12.46 -8.66 12.35
N MET A 39 11.43 -9.04 13.13
CA MET A 39 10.08 -9.32 12.62
C MET A 39 9.40 -8.07 12.04
N VAL A 40 9.57 -6.91 12.66
CA VAL A 40 9.09 -5.63 12.13
C VAL A 40 9.82 -5.28 10.84
N GLN A 41 11.14 -5.51 10.78
CA GLN A 41 11.97 -5.22 9.60
C GLN A 41 11.57 -6.12 8.41
N VAL A 42 11.54 -7.45 8.58
CA VAL A 42 11.22 -8.39 7.48
C VAL A 42 9.79 -8.20 6.96
N SER A 43 8.82 -8.00 7.86
CA SER A 43 7.44 -7.73 7.45
C SER A 43 7.31 -6.39 6.72
N GLY A 44 8.07 -5.37 7.14
CA GLY A 44 8.11 -4.07 6.43
C GLY A 44 8.69 -4.19 5.03
N VAL A 45 9.82 -4.89 4.88
CA VAL A 45 10.47 -5.15 3.58
C VAL A 45 9.54 -5.93 2.65
N LEU A 46 8.88 -6.97 3.18
CA LEU A 46 7.90 -7.75 2.42
C LEU A 46 6.70 -6.92 1.97
N ALA A 47 6.13 -6.09 2.87
CA ALA A 47 4.99 -5.24 2.54
C ALA A 47 5.34 -4.23 1.45
N MET A 48 6.46 -3.51 1.60
CA MET A 48 6.92 -2.54 0.62
C MET A 48 7.28 -3.20 -0.71
N GLY A 49 7.99 -4.34 -0.67
CA GLY A 49 8.34 -5.11 -1.87
C GLY A 49 7.10 -5.57 -2.65
N CYS A 50 6.09 -6.13 -1.96
CA CYS A 50 4.83 -6.53 -2.59
C CYS A 50 4.10 -5.33 -3.23
N MET A 51 4.01 -4.20 -2.52
CA MET A 51 3.37 -2.99 -3.02
C MET A 51 4.11 -2.41 -4.24
N SER A 52 5.44 -2.34 -4.19
CA SER A 52 6.27 -1.87 -5.30
C SER A 52 6.11 -2.76 -6.54
N LEU A 53 6.13 -4.08 -6.37
CA LEU A 53 5.88 -5.04 -7.46
C LEU A 53 4.46 -4.88 -8.03
N ALA A 54 3.46 -4.68 -7.16
CA ALA A 54 2.09 -4.44 -7.59
C ALA A 54 1.98 -3.15 -8.43
N MET A 55 2.63 -2.07 -8.02
CA MET A 55 2.68 -0.82 -8.79
C MET A 55 3.44 -0.96 -10.10
N ALA A 56 4.57 -1.65 -10.12
CA ALA A 56 5.30 -1.93 -11.36
C ALA A 56 4.44 -2.71 -12.37
N LEU A 57 3.63 -3.67 -11.90
CA LEU A 57 2.67 -4.38 -12.75
C LEU A 57 1.53 -3.49 -13.26
N ALA A 58 1.15 -2.44 -12.52
CA ALA A 58 0.11 -1.50 -12.93
C ALA A 58 0.52 -0.68 -14.17
N LEU A 59 1.82 -0.50 -14.39
CA LEU A 59 2.38 0.12 -15.60
C LEU A 59 2.28 -0.77 -16.85
N ARG A 60 1.74 -2.00 -16.72
CA ARG A 60 1.60 -2.99 -17.80
C ARG A 60 2.85 -3.13 -18.68
N PRO A 61 4.03 -3.45 -18.11
CA PRO A 61 5.22 -3.61 -18.93
C PRO A 61 5.03 -4.78 -19.91
N LEU A 62 5.72 -4.72 -21.06
CA LEU A 62 5.62 -5.72 -22.14
C LEU A 62 6.44 -7.00 -21.85
N TRP A 63 7.61 -6.91 -21.18
CA TRP A 63 8.38 -8.11 -20.79
C TRP A 63 7.57 -9.09 -19.93
N PRO A 64 6.83 -8.63 -18.88
CA PRO A 64 6.16 -9.55 -17.98
C PRO A 64 4.95 -10.17 -18.64
N GLN A 65 4.32 -9.47 -19.58
CA GLN A 65 3.26 -10.01 -20.42
C GLN A 65 3.74 -11.22 -21.23
N ALA A 66 4.95 -11.13 -21.82
CA ALA A 66 5.56 -12.22 -22.56
C ALA A 66 5.90 -13.43 -21.66
N ARG A 67 6.48 -13.21 -20.47
CA ARG A 67 6.86 -14.32 -19.55
C ARG A 67 5.68 -14.95 -18.80
N LEU A 68 4.66 -14.17 -18.44
CA LEU A 68 3.51 -14.67 -17.67
C LEU A 68 2.44 -15.30 -18.57
N GLY A 69 2.51 -15.07 -19.88
CA GLY A 69 1.62 -15.68 -20.87
C GLY A 69 0.20 -15.09 -20.83
N GLY A 70 0.10 -13.75 -20.79
CA GLY A 70 -1.14 -13.00 -21.00
C GLY A 70 -1.49 -11.96 -19.93
N LEU A 71 -2.32 -10.98 -20.33
CA LEU A 71 -2.78 -9.84 -19.54
C LEU A 71 -3.64 -10.26 -18.33
N ASP A 72 -4.48 -11.28 -18.50
CA ASP A 72 -5.36 -11.82 -17.47
C ASP A 72 -4.57 -12.41 -16.27
N LYS A 73 -3.40 -13.00 -16.53
CA LYS A 73 -2.53 -13.53 -15.46
C LYS A 73 -1.80 -12.42 -14.70
N MET A 74 -1.36 -11.36 -15.39
CA MET A 74 -0.77 -10.18 -14.73
C MET A 74 -1.76 -9.49 -13.81
N TYR A 75 -3.02 -9.37 -14.23
CA TYR A 75 -4.09 -8.81 -13.40
C TYR A 75 -4.30 -9.64 -12.13
N ARG A 76 -4.37 -10.98 -12.26
CA ARG A 76 -4.44 -11.86 -11.08
C ARG A 76 -3.21 -11.73 -10.19
N LEU A 77 -1.99 -11.63 -10.75
CA LEU A 77 -0.76 -11.45 -9.96
C LEU A 77 -0.80 -10.15 -9.16
N HIS A 78 -1.21 -9.04 -9.78
CA HIS A 78 -1.38 -7.75 -9.11
C HIS A 78 -2.37 -7.84 -7.94
N LYS A 79 -3.54 -8.49 -8.16
CA LYS A 79 -4.52 -8.71 -7.10
C LYS A 79 -3.93 -9.48 -5.92
N TRP A 80 -3.22 -10.59 -6.19
CA TRP A 80 -2.62 -11.39 -5.14
C TRP A 80 -1.47 -10.68 -4.42
N LEU A 81 -0.63 -9.91 -5.12
CA LEU A 81 0.39 -9.07 -4.51
C LEU A 81 -0.20 -7.96 -3.64
N GLY A 82 -1.31 -7.35 -4.07
CA GLY A 82 -2.03 -6.35 -3.29
C GLY A 82 -2.63 -6.93 -2.01
N ILE A 83 -3.26 -8.11 -2.09
CA ILE A 83 -3.78 -8.82 -0.91
C ILE A 83 -2.64 -9.21 0.03
N ALA A 84 -1.53 -9.74 -0.51
CA ALA A 84 -0.37 -10.10 0.28
C ALA A 84 0.24 -8.88 0.99
N ALA A 85 0.40 -7.76 0.27
CA ALA A 85 0.86 -6.50 0.86
C ALA A 85 -0.04 -6.04 2.02
N LEU A 86 -1.36 -6.15 1.86
CA LEU A 86 -2.32 -5.80 2.91
C LEU A 86 -2.18 -6.71 4.14
N VAL A 87 -2.14 -8.03 3.94
CA VAL A 87 -1.99 -9.00 5.04
C VAL A 87 -0.67 -8.77 5.78
N VAL A 88 0.43 -8.62 5.05
CA VAL A 88 1.75 -8.37 5.63
C VAL A 88 1.77 -7.02 6.35
N ALA A 89 1.12 -5.98 5.83
CA ALA A 89 1.01 -4.68 6.50
C ALA A 89 0.26 -4.76 7.85
N ILE A 90 -0.80 -5.59 7.92
CA ILE A 90 -1.51 -5.84 9.18
C ILE A 90 -0.58 -6.56 10.17
N VAL A 91 0.12 -7.61 9.72
CA VAL A 91 1.10 -8.33 10.54
C VAL A 91 2.22 -7.39 11.02
N HIS A 92 2.72 -6.53 10.13
CA HIS A 92 3.74 -5.53 10.44
C HIS A 92 3.25 -4.54 11.52
N TRP A 93 2.03 -4.03 11.38
CA TRP A 93 1.43 -3.16 12.38
C TRP A 93 1.26 -3.87 13.73
N LEU A 94 0.85 -5.14 13.72
CA LEU A 94 0.68 -5.94 14.92
C LEU A 94 2.03 -6.18 15.62
N TRP A 95 3.10 -6.49 14.90
CA TRP A 95 4.45 -6.59 15.47
C TRP A 95 4.99 -5.25 15.98
N ALA A 96 4.60 -4.14 15.35
CA ALA A 96 5.02 -2.81 15.77
C ALA A 96 4.30 -2.32 17.05
N LYS A 97 3.00 -2.62 17.20
CA LYS A 97 2.13 -2.12 18.28
C LYS A 97 1.80 -3.14 19.36
N GLY A 98 1.63 -4.41 19.01
CA GLY A 98 1.30 -5.50 19.93
C GLY A 98 2.20 -5.57 21.17
N PRO A 99 3.54 -5.54 21.01
CA PRO A 99 4.46 -5.51 22.15
C PRO A 99 4.23 -4.31 23.09
N LYS A 100 3.82 -3.16 22.55
CA LYS A 100 3.52 -1.97 23.36
C LYS A 100 2.26 -2.15 24.20
N TRP A 101 1.25 -2.83 23.66
CA TRP A 101 0.04 -3.18 24.42
C TRP A 101 0.33 -4.24 25.47
N ALA A 102 1.12 -5.25 25.14
CA ALA A 102 1.54 -6.27 26.10
C ALA A 102 2.35 -5.65 27.26
N VAL A 103 3.21 -4.67 26.99
CA VAL A 103 3.86 -3.87 28.05
C VAL A 103 2.83 -3.06 28.86
N GLY A 104 1.86 -2.43 28.19
CA GLY A 104 0.80 -1.66 28.86
C GLY A 104 -0.14 -2.50 29.75
N TRP A 105 -0.35 -3.77 29.42
CA TRP A 105 -1.11 -4.72 30.23
C TRP A 105 -0.28 -5.44 31.30
N GLY A 106 1.02 -5.13 31.42
CA GLY A 106 1.92 -5.75 32.39
C GLY A 106 2.40 -7.15 32.02
N TRP A 107 2.14 -7.63 30.80
CA TRP A 107 2.60 -8.94 30.32
C TRP A 107 4.08 -8.94 29.92
N LEU A 108 4.66 -7.78 29.63
CA LEU A 108 6.07 -7.61 29.27
C LEU A 108 6.71 -6.46 30.05
N THR A 109 7.95 -6.64 30.48
CA THR A 109 8.75 -5.55 31.05
C THR A 109 9.27 -4.64 29.94
N PRO A 110 9.20 -3.31 30.09
CA PRO A 110 9.78 -2.38 29.13
C PRO A 110 11.27 -2.67 28.92
N PRO A 111 11.78 -2.65 27.67
CA PRO A 111 13.21 -2.80 27.46
C PRO A 111 13.93 -1.58 28.04
N ALA A 112 15.12 -1.80 28.60
CA ALA A 112 15.99 -0.70 29.01
C ALA A 112 16.26 0.19 27.80
N ARG A 113 15.87 1.47 27.87
CA ARG A 113 16.14 2.43 26.79
C ARG A 113 17.64 2.61 26.70
N GLY A 114 18.24 2.12 25.63
CA GLY A 114 19.67 2.30 25.36
C GLY A 114 20.04 3.78 25.29
N SER A 115 21.28 4.09 25.65
CA SER A 115 21.85 5.44 25.52
C SER A 115 21.65 5.94 24.10
N ARG A 116 21.08 7.14 23.98
CA ARG A 116 20.88 7.78 22.68
C ARG A 116 22.26 7.96 22.03
N PRO A 117 22.46 7.52 20.78
CA PRO A 117 23.77 7.67 20.13
C PRO A 117 24.13 9.15 20.11
N VAL A 118 25.24 9.48 20.76
CA VAL A 118 25.83 10.82 20.70
C VAL A 118 26.38 10.98 19.28
N LEU A 119 25.97 12.05 18.60
CA LEU A 119 26.44 12.33 17.26
C LEU A 119 27.84 12.93 17.36
N ASP A 120 28.85 12.08 17.42
CA ASP A 120 30.25 12.51 17.60
C ASP A 120 30.80 13.19 16.34
N HIS A 121 30.20 12.93 15.17
CA HIS A 121 30.62 13.54 13.91
C HIS A 121 29.85 14.82 13.58
N PRO A 122 30.53 15.97 13.39
CA PRO A 122 29.89 17.25 13.11
C PRO A 122 29.11 17.23 11.78
N ILE A 123 29.62 16.51 10.77
CA ILE A 123 28.94 16.36 9.47
C ILE A 123 27.61 15.60 9.62
N GLN A 124 27.59 14.55 10.44
CA GLN A 124 26.37 13.77 10.72
C GLN A 124 25.36 14.63 11.49
N ALA A 125 25.81 15.41 12.46
CA ALA A 125 24.96 16.36 13.19
C ALA A 125 24.36 17.43 12.25
N TRP A 126 25.18 18.02 11.37
CA TRP A 126 24.74 18.97 10.36
C TRP A 126 23.71 18.37 9.39
N LEU A 127 23.95 17.17 8.86
CA LEU A 127 23.00 16.45 8.00
C LEU A 127 21.68 16.19 8.71
N MET A 128 21.72 15.68 9.95
CA MET A 128 20.51 15.44 10.74
C MET A 128 19.74 16.74 11.01
N ALA A 129 20.43 17.85 11.30
CA ALA A 129 19.82 19.16 11.49
C ALA A 129 19.11 19.64 10.21
N VAL A 130 19.76 19.52 9.05
CA VAL A 130 19.16 19.89 7.75
C VAL A 130 17.93 19.04 7.43
N LEU A 131 18.01 17.72 7.64
CA LEU A 131 16.89 16.79 7.41
C LEU A 131 15.71 17.09 8.33
N LEU A 132 15.95 17.35 9.62
CA LEU A 132 14.91 17.74 10.58
C LEU A 132 14.27 19.09 10.23
N ALA A 133 15.08 20.07 9.81
CA ALA A 133 14.59 21.38 9.39
C ALA A 133 13.69 21.26 8.14
N ARG A 134 14.14 20.52 7.10
CA ARG A 134 13.34 20.26 5.90
C ARG A 134 12.07 19.47 6.21
N GLY A 135 12.16 18.44 7.04
CA GLY A 135 10.99 17.64 7.46
C GLY A 135 9.96 18.47 8.20
N SER A 136 10.40 19.30 9.15
CA SER A 136 9.54 20.20 9.92
C SER A 136 8.90 21.30 9.05
N TRP A 137 9.63 21.77 8.03
CA TRP A 137 9.08 22.68 7.03
C TRP A 137 7.98 22.02 6.20
N ALA A 138 8.25 20.83 5.66
CA ALA A 138 7.27 20.08 4.87
C ALA A 138 6.01 19.76 5.69
N ALA A 139 6.15 19.36 6.95
CA ALA A 139 5.03 19.13 7.86
C ALA A 139 4.16 20.38 8.04
N ARG A 140 4.78 21.56 8.21
CA ARG A 140 4.04 22.83 8.26
C ARG A 140 3.28 23.12 6.96
N VAL A 141 3.91 22.91 5.80
CA VAL A 141 3.27 23.12 4.50
C VAL A 141 2.05 22.21 4.31
N VAL A 142 2.13 20.95 4.77
CA VAL A 142 1.02 19.98 4.76
C VAL A 142 -0.09 20.39 5.74
N LEU A 143 0.26 20.73 6.98
CA LEU A 143 -0.71 21.11 8.02
C LEU A 143 -1.49 22.38 7.65
N VAL A 144 -0.83 23.36 7.02
CA VAL A 144 -1.48 24.58 6.54
C VAL A 144 -2.24 24.35 5.23
N ARG A 145 -2.39 23.09 4.79
CA ARG A 145 -3.07 22.69 3.53
C ARG A 145 -2.59 23.45 2.30
N LYS A 146 -1.36 23.99 2.33
CA LYS A 146 -0.78 24.69 1.17
C LYS A 146 -0.43 23.71 0.04
N VAL A 147 -0.32 22.42 0.35
CA VAL A 147 -0.17 21.36 -0.65
C VAL A 147 -1.43 21.27 -1.50
N GLY A 148 -1.30 21.53 -2.81
CA GLY A 148 -2.41 21.41 -3.75
C GLY A 148 -3.48 22.49 -3.63
N ALA A 149 -3.24 23.57 -2.86
CA ALA A 149 -4.17 24.70 -2.73
C ALA A 149 -4.57 25.29 -4.11
N ARG A 150 -3.63 25.32 -5.06
CA ARG A 150 -3.88 25.77 -6.45
C ARG A 150 -4.62 24.74 -7.33
N ARG A 151 -4.81 23.51 -6.83
CA ARG A 151 -5.53 22.41 -7.51
C ARG A 151 -6.85 22.06 -6.81
N GLN A 152 -7.24 22.80 -5.78
CA GLN A 152 -8.53 22.61 -5.13
C GLN A 152 -9.62 23.19 -6.03
N VAL A 153 -10.34 22.32 -6.73
CA VAL A 153 -11.60 22.68 -7.36
C VAL A 153 -12.60 22.88 -6.23
N LYS A 154 -13.28 24.03 -6.19
CA LYS A 154 -14.36 24.32 -5.26
C LYS A 154 -15.57 23.47 -5.65
N ALA A 155 -15.49 22.17 -5.38
CA ALA A 155 -16.57 21.23 -5.60
C ALA A 155 -17.68 21.55 -4.59
N ARG A 156 -18.60 22.44 -4.99
CA ARG A 156 -19.89 22.54 -4.32
C ARG A 156 -20.62 21.25 -4.66
N SER A 157 -20.83 20.40 -3.66
CA SER A 157 -21.75 19.25 -3.77
C SER A 157 -23.17 19.82 -3.94
N GLN A 158 -23.49 20.30 -5.14
CA GLN A 158 -24.87 20.51 -5.57
C GLN A 158 -25.41 19.13 -5.89
N SER A 159 -25.87 18.46 -4.83
CA SER A 159 -26.67 17.23 -4.84
C SER A 159 -26.04 16.01 -5.51
N LEU A 160 -26.11 14.87 -4.84
CA LEU A 160 -26.17 13.55 -5.48
C LEU A 160 -27.50 13.41 -6.25
N ASN A 161 -27.88 14.39 -7.07
CA ASN A 161 -28.98 14.23 -7.99
C ASN A 161 -28.47 13.30 -9.08
N ARG A 162 -28.72 12.00 -8.83
CA ARG A 162 -28.67 10.91 -9.81
C ARG A 162 -29.10 11.50 -11.16
N PHE A 163 -28.11 11.70 -12.02
CA PHE A 163 -28.11 12.56 -13.21
C PHE A 163 -29.51 12.73 -13.83
N ALA A 164 -30.04 13.95 -13.85
CA ALA A 164 -31.33 14.27 -14.47
C ALA A 164 -31.41 13.76 -15.93
N GLY A 165 -30.28 13.77 -16.65
CA GLY A 165 -30.18 13.20 -17.99
C GLY A 165 -30.50 11.70 -18.07
N VAL A 166 -30.16 10.91 -17.05
CA VAL A 166 -30.49 9.46 -17.01
C VAL A 166 -31.99 9.26 -16.77
N LYS A 167 -32.64 10.16 -16.01
CA LYS A 167 -34.08 10.10 -15.75
C LYS A 167 -34.88 10.54 -16.98
N ALA A 168 -34.44 11.59 -17.66
CA ALA A 168 -35.01 12.03 -18.94
C ALA A 168 -34.87 10.94 -20.00
N LEU A 169 -33.69 10.33 -20.13
CA LEU A 169 -33.43 9.25 -21.09
C LEU A 169 -34.25 7.99 -20.80
N LYS A 170 -34.42 7.62 -19.52
CA LYS A 170 -35.32 6.53 -19.13
C LYS A 170 -36.79 6.83 -19.47
N ASN A 171 -37.24 8.06 -19.24
CA ASN A 171 -38.62 8.45 -19.55
C ASN A 171 -38.87 8.43 -21.06
N ASP A 172 -37.92 8.92 -21.86
CA ASP A 172 -38.03 8.96 -23.32
C ASP A 172 -38.00 7.55 -23.94
N LEU A 173 -37.14 6.66 -23.45
CA LEU A 173 -37.12 5.25 -23.86
C LEU A 173 -38.40 4.50 -23.45
N THR A 174 -38.95 4.80 -22.27
CA THR A 174 -40.25 4.25 -21.84
C THR A 174 -41.38 4.76 -22.74
N ALA A 175 -41.34 6.03 -23.14
CA ALA A 175 -42.33 6.61 -24.06
C ALA A 175 -42.29 5.97 -25.46
N HIS A 176 -41.13 5.45 -25.88
CA HIS A 176 -40.96 4.68 -27.11
C HIS A 176 -41.18 3.15 -26.92
N GLY A 177 -41.70 2.72 -25.76
CA GLY A 177 -42.11 1.33 -25.50
C GLY A 177 -40.99 0.39 -25.07
N PHE A 178 -39.80 0.90 -24.76
CA PHE A 178 -38.67 0.05 -24.34
C PHE A 178 -38.73 -0.33 -22.85
N PRO A 179 -38.43 -1.60 -22.47
CA PRO A 179 -38.47 -2.08 -21.10
C PRO A 179 -37.22 -1.68 -20.29
N VAL A 180 -37.10 -0.39 -19.98
CA VAL A 180 -35.92 0.21 -19.33
C VAL A 180 -35.80 -0.02 -17.82
N GLU A 181 -36.80 -0.60 -17.16
CA GLU A 181 -36.66 -1.01 -15.74
C GLU A 181 -35.83 -2.29 -15.55
N GLN A 182 -35.90 -3.22 -16.51
CA GLN A 182 -35.24 -4.53 -16.39
C GLN A 182 -33.97 -4.64 -17.24
N ARG A 183 -33.90 -3.96 -18.39
CA ARG A 183 -32.84 -4.17 -19.40
C ARG A 183 -32.16 -2.89 -19.92
N PHE A 184 -32.16 -1.81 -19.13
CA PHE A 184 -31.58 -0.52 -19.52
C PHE A 184 -30.19 -0.61 -20.14
N HIS A 185 -29.32 -1.46 -19.59
CA HIS A 185 -27.95 -1.60 -20.09
C HIS A 185 -27.86 -2.36 -21.42
N GLN A 186 -28.77 -3.29 -21.73
CA GLN A 186 -28.74 -4.07 -22.98
C GLN A 186 -29.28 -3.25 -24.16
N GLU A 187 -30.37 -2.51 -23.95
CA GLU A 187 -31.00 -1.63 -24.96
C GLU A 187 -30.06 -0.49 -25.41
N LEU A 188 -29.26 0.05 -24.49
CA LEU A 188 -28.32 1.12 -24.82
C LEU A 188 -27.18 0.64 -25.75
N PHE A 189 -26.86 -0.66 -25.73
CA PHE A 189 -25.83 -1.26 -26.59
C PHE A 189 -26.38 -1.74 -27.93
N SER A 190 -27.69 -2.02 -28.07
CA SER A 190 -28.30 -2.35 -29.36
C SER A 190 -28.54 -1.12 -30.25
N MET A 191 -28.51 0.10 -29.68
CA MET A 191 -28.65 1.36 -30.41
C MET A 191 -27.31 1.95 -30.91
N ARG A 192 -26.17 1.26 -30.71
CA ARG A 192 -24.85 1.63 -31.24
C ARG A 192 -24.47 0.72 -32.39
#